data_AF-A0A947C8Z7-F1
#
_entry.id   AF-A0A947C8Z7-F1
#
_cell.length_a   1.000
_cell.length_b   1.000
_cell.length_c   1.000
_cell.angle_alpha   90.00
_cell.angle_beta   90.00
_cell.angle_gamma   90.00
#
_symmetry.space_group_name_H-M   'P 1'
#
loop_
_entity.id
_entity.type
_entity.pdbx_description
1 polymer ?
#
loop_
_entity_poly.entity_id
_entity_poly.type
_entity_poly.pdbx_seq_one_letter_code
_entity_poly.pdbx_strand_id
1 'polypeptide(L)'
;DEASAWVEIHGGAVLELHNYSLPRDLDDDEEIRRVFLEELHHYFPELQGLAISDEVLQVRRDFPAFAPGQHALRPTPEVSVRGLLMAGDWVRLPYPMTHMEAAYVSGVLCANVVFRELGLREERISTVAPRGLLSPKRANAARPALQMR
;
A
#
# COMPACT_ATOMS: atom_id res chain seq x y z
N ASP A 1 -19.17 2.85 -21.31
CA ASP A 1 -17.76 2.92 -20.86
C ASP A 1 -17.05 1.66 -21.36
N GLU A 2 -15.78 1.45 -21.02
CA GLU A 2 -15.00 0.30 -21.48
C GLU A 2 -15.63 -1.04 -21.04
N ALA A 3 -16.19 -1.10 -19.83
CA ALA A 3 -16.88 -2.28 -19.31
C ALA A 3 -18.14 -2.63 -20.12
N SER A 4 -18.95 -1.64 -20.49
CA SER A 4 -20.14 -1.87 -21.32
C SER A 4 -19.77 -2.42 -22.71
N ALA A 5 -18.74 -1.84 -23.34
CA ALA A 5 -18.26 -2.31 -24.64
C ALA A 5 -17.69 -3.74 -24.56
N TRP A 6 -17.03 -4.09 -23.46
CA TRP A 6 -16.55 -5.45 -23.22
C TRP A 6 -17.70 -6.47 -23.20
N VAL A 7 -18.79 -6.16 -22.49
CA VAL A 7 -19.97 -7.02 -22.43
C VAL A 7 -20.63 -7.16 -23.80
N GLU A 8 -20.77 -6.08 -24.58
CA GLU A 8 -21.37 -6.13 -25.92
C GLU A 8 -20.58 -7.02 -26.89
N ILE A 9 -19.25 -7.03 -26.79
CA ILE A 9 -18.37 -7.79 -27.70
C ILE A 9 -18.16 -9.23 -27.22
N HIS A 10 -18.00 -9.45 -25.91
CA HIS A 10 -17.54 -10.73 -25.35
C HIS A 10 -18.61 -11.46 -24.51
N GLY A 11 -19.67 -10.77 -24.08
CA GLY A 11 -20.77 -11.38 -23.31
C GLY A 11 -20.42 -11.77 -21.87
N GLY A 12 -19.39 -11.15 -21.26
CA GLY A 12 -18.91 -11.50 -19.91
C GLY A 12 -18.27 -10.33 -19.17
N ALA A 13 -17.46 -10.63 -18.16
CA ALA A 13 -16.76 -9.64 -17.34
C ALA A 13 -15.31 -10.07 -17.08
N VAL A 14 -14.45 -9.09 -16.78
CA VAL A 14 -13.11 -9.33 -16.25
C VAL A 14 -13.15 -9.02 -14.75
N LEU A 15 -12.79 -9.99 -13.93
CA LEU A 15 -12.82 -9.88 -12.48
C LEU A 15 -11.39 -10.00 -11.93
N GLU A 16 -11.02 -9.06 -11.07
CA GLU A 16 -9.76 -9.08 -10.33
C GLU A 16 -10.09 -9.30 -8.85
N LEU A 17 -9.55 -10.39 -8.29
CA LEU A 17 -9.75 -10.74 -6.89
C LEU A 17 -8.41 -10.60 -6.17
N HIS A 18 -8.39 -9.87 -5.06
CA HIS A 18 -7.16 -9.64 -4.29
C HIS A 18 -7.35 -9.97 -2.81
N ASN A 19 -6.38 -10.69 -2.24
CA ASN A 19 -6.29 -10.96 -0.81
C ASN A 19 -4.86 -10.72 -0.31
N TYR A 20 -4.71 -9.90 0.72
CA TYR A 20 -3.42 -9.53 1.33
C TYR A 20 -3.16 -10.24 2.67
N SER A 21 -4.05 -11.13 3.10
CA SER A 21 -4.03 -11.78 4.42
C SER A 21 -4.34 -13.27 4.34
N LEU A 22 -3.59 -14.01 3.51
CA LEU A 22 -3.72 -15.46 3.45
C LEU A 22 -3.21 -16.12 4.75
N PRO A 23 -3.86 -17.20 5.23
CA PRO A 23 -3.31 -18.06 6.27
C PRO A 23 -1.89 -18.51 5.91
N ARG A 24 -1.00 -18.60 6.90
CA ARG A 24 0.43 -18.89 6.65
C ARG A 24 0.68 -20.31 6.13
N ASP A 25 -0.23 -21.20 6.48
CA ASP A 25 -0.28 -22.62 6.14
C ASP A 25 -1.00 -22.89 4.82
N LEU A 26 -1.62 -21.87 4.20
CA LEU A 26 -2.19 -21.97 2.88
C LEU A 26 -1.13 -21.57 1.84
N ASP A 27 -0.43 -22.55 1.29
CA ASP A 27 0.64 -22.35 0.31
C ASP A 27 0.47 -23.15 -1.00
N ASP A 28 -0.62 -23.88 -1.13
CA ASP A 28 -1.00 -24.56 -2.37
C ASP A 28 -1.83 -23.63 -3.27
N ASP A 29 -1.34 -23.39 -4.48
CA ASP A 29 -1.94 -22.46 -5.44
C ASP A 29 -3.36 -22.90 -5.86
N GLU A 30 -3.61 -24.20 -5.98
CA GLU A 30 -4.95 -24.72 -6.32
C GLU A 30 -5.93 -24.56 -5.16
N GLU A 31 -5.48 -24.77 -3.93
CA GLU A 31 -6.31 -24.49 -2.76
C GLU A 31 -6.64 -23.00 -2.62
N ILE A 32 -5.65 -22.13 -2.84
CA ILE A 32 -5.86 -20.67 -2.86
C ILE A 32 -6.90 -20.31 -3.93
N ARG A 33 -6.70 -20.79 -5.16
CA ARG A 33 -7.61 -20.58 -6.29
C ARG A 33 -9.03 -21.01 -5.94
N ARG A 34 -9.19 -22.21 -5.36
CA ARG A 34 -10.48 -22.75 -4.93
C ARG A 34 -11.17 -21.83 -3.92
N VAL A 35 -10.45 -21.39 -2.89
CA VAL A 35 -10.99 -20.48 -1.85
C VAL A 35 -11.45 -19.15 -2.46
N PHE A 36 -10.67 -18.58 -3.38
CA PHE A 36 -11.04 -17.36 -4.09
C PHE A 36 -12.36 -17.50 -4.87
N LEU A 37 -12.53 -18.60 -5.60
CA LEU A 37 -13.76 -18.86 -6.35
C LEU A 37 -14.95 -19.18 -5.44
N GLU A 38 -14.74 -19.89 -4.34
CA GLU A 38 -15.79 -20.16 -3.34
C GLU A 38 -16.31 -18.87 -2.70
N GLU A 39 -15.42 -17.97 -2.29
CA GLU A 39 -15.79 -16.66 -1.74
C GLU A 39 -16.48 -15.78 -2.80
N LEU A 40 -15.98 -15.77 -4.03
CA LEU A 40 -16.64 -15.06 -5.14
C LEU A 40 -18.08 -15.54 -5.31
N HIS A 41 -18.30 -16.85 -5.38
CA HIS A 41 -19.63 -17.45 -5.53
C HIS A 41 -20.50 -17.31 -4.29
N HIS A 42 -19.91 -17.16 -3.11
CA HIS A 42 -20.64 -16.87 -1.88
C HIS A 42 -21.25 -15.46 -1.92
N TYR A 43 -20.46 -14.47 -2.33
CA TYR A 43 -20.92 -13.07 -2.42
C TYR A 43 -21.74 -12.80 -3.69
N PHE A 44 -21.45 -13.49 -4.79
CA PHE A 44 -22.10 -13.33 -6.09
C PHE A 44 -22.55 -14.69 -6.66
N PRO A 45 -23.62 -15.28 -6.12
CA PRO A 45 -24.12 -16.59 -6.56
C PRO A 45 -24.51 -16.64 -8.05
N GLU A 46 -24.89 -15.50 -8.64
CA GLU A 46 -25.22 -15.39 -10.07
C GLU A 46 -24.05 -15.69 -11.01
N LEU A 47 -22.81 -15.66 -10.50
CA LEU A 47 -21.61 -16.01 -11.27
C LEU A 47 -21.34 -17.51 -11.29
N GLN A 48 -22.07 -18.31 -10.48
CA GLN A 48 -21.89 -19.75 -10.45
C GLN A 48 -22.21 -20.39 -11.81
N GLY A 49 -21.29 -21.24 -12.28
CA GLY A 49 -21.43 -21.96 -13.54
C GLY A 49 -21.04 -21.15 -14.78
N LEU A 50 -20.61 -19.90 -14.62
CA LEU A 50 -19.95 -19.17 -15.72
C LEU A 50 -18.60 -19.83 -16.04
N ALA A 51 -18.26 -19.82 -17.33
CA ALA A 51 -16.99 -20.35 -17.80
C ALA A 51 -15.87 -19.31 -17.60
N ILE A 52 -14.76 -19.73 -16.99
CA ILE A 52 -13.53 -18.94 -16.95
C ILE A 52 -12.80 -19.18 -18.27
N SER A 53 -12.74 -18.16 -19.14
CA SER A 53 -12.03 -18.27 -20.43
C SER A 53 -10.52 -18.19 -20.26
N ASP A 54 -10.08 -17.31 -19.37
CA ASP A 54 -8.68 -17.00 -19.09
C ASP A 54 -8.51 -16.70 -17.61
N GLU A 55 -7.37 -17.11 -17.06
CA GLU A 55 -7.06 -16.92 -15.64
C GLU A 55 -5.56 -16.69 -15.46
N VAL A 56 -5.23 -15.77 -14.55
CA VAL A 56 -3.87 -15.56 -14.07
C VAL A 56 -3.92 -15.51 -12.56
N LEU A 57 -3.32 -16.51 -11.91
CA LEU A 57 -3.14 -16.53 -10.46
C LEU A 57 -1.75 -15.99 -10.12
N GLN A 58 -1.68 -15.04 -9.18
CA GLN A 58 -0.41 -14.56 -8.63
C GLN A 58 -0.41 -14.72 -7.11
N VAL A 59 0.43 -15.63 -6.63
CA VAL A 59 0.70 -15.81 -5.20
C VAL A 59 2.13 -15.35 -4.94
N ARG A 60 2.29 -14.21 -4.28
CA ARG A 60 3.60 -13.62 -3.98
C ARG A 60 3.73 -13.28 -2.50
N ARG A 61 4.95 -13.40 -1.97
CA ARG A 61 5.33 -13.06 -0.60
C ARG A 61 6.21 -11.82 -0.56
N ASP A 62 5.89 -10.83 -1.38
CA ASP A 62 6.65 -9.61 -1.61
C ASP A 62 5.95 -8.34 -1.10
N PHE A 63 4.79 -8.48 -0.46
CA PHE A 63 4.05 -7.37 0.14
C PHE A 63 4.30 -7.27 1.65
N PRO A 64 4.62 -6.08 2.19
CA PRO A 64 4.83 -5.95 3.62
C PRO A 64 3.51 -6.04 4.39
N ALA A 65 3.47 -6.93 5.37
CA ALA A 65 2.42 -6.96 6.38
C ALA A 65 2.82 -6.09 7.59
N PHE A 66 1.88 -5.32 8.13
CA PHE A 66 2.11 -4.43 9.28
C PHE A 66 1.32 -4.89 10.50
N ALA A 67 1.79 -5.95 11.16
CA ALA A 67 1.16 -6.45 12.37
C ALA A 67 1.28 -5.44 13.53
N PRO A 68 0.34 -5.46 14.50
CA PRO A 68 0.43 -4.64 15.70
C PRO A 68 1.81 -4.74 16.38
N GLY A 69 2.38 -3.59 16.75
CA GLY A 69 3.70 -3.50 17.38
C GLY A 69 4.90 -3.41 16.41
N GLN A 70 4.74 -3.77 15.13
CA GLN A 70 5.86 -3.75 14.17
C GLN A 70 6.29 -2.35 13.74
N HIS A 71 5.48 -1.32 13.99
CA HIS A 71 5.81 0.07 13.64
C HIS A 71 7.16 0.53 14.25
N ALA A 72 7.49 0.06 15.46
CA ALA A 72 8.76 0.40 16.10
C ALA A 72 9.98 -0.23 15.41
N LEU A 73 9.80 -1.36 14.74
CA LEU A 73 10.86 -2.17 14.11
C LEU A 73 11.20 -1.74 12.68
N ARG A 74 10.31 -0.97 12.04
CA ARG A 74 10.52 -0.46 10.69
C ARG A 74 11.56 0.67 10.70
N PRO A 75 12.53 0.67 9.77
CA PRO A 75 13.48 1.78 9.66
C PRO A 75 12.80 3.03 9.13
N THR A 76 13.45 4.18 9.31
CA THR A 76 13.04 5.48 8.75
C THR A 76 13.79 5.78 7.45
N PRO A 77 13.32 6.73 6.62
CA PRO A 77 14.02 7.08 5.38
C PRO A 77 15.47 7.54 5.59
N GLU A 78 15.70 8.33 6.64
CA GLU A 78 17.04 8.73 7.09
C GLU A 78 17.52 7.77 8.20
N VAL A 79 18.71 7.20 8.04
CA VAL A 79 19.38 6.30 8.99
C VAL A 79 20.71 6.90 9.45
N SER A 80 21.33 6.35 10.49
CA SER A 80 22.59 6.88 11.06
C SER A 80 23.82 6.71 10.15
N VAL A 81 23.72 5.92 9.09
CA VAL A 81 24.81 5.67 8.14
C VAL A 81 24.80 6.75 7.06
N ARG A 82 25.85 7.58 7.04
CA ARG A 82 25.99 8.68 6.07
C ARG A 82 25.94 8.15 4.63
N GLY A 83 25.15 8.80 3.78
CA GLY A 83 25.01 8.45 2.36
C GLY A 83 24.11 7.23 2.09
N LEU A 84 23.51 6.64 3.12
CA LEU A 84 22.54 5.56 2.98
C LEU A 84 21.14 6.05 3.34
N LEU A 85 20.18 5.83 2.44
CA LEU A 85 18.77 6.18 2.60
C LEU A 85 17.90 4.96 2.30
N MET A 86 16.73 4.88 2.95
CA MET A 86 15.79 3.77 2.82
C MET A 86 14.49 4.23 2.19
N ALA A 87 14.13 3.64 1.05
CA ALA A 87 12.86 3.88 0.38
C ALA A 87 12.11 2.56 0.12
N GLY A 88 10.80 2.63 0.15
CA GLY A 88 9.89 1.49 0.02
C GLY A 88 8.68 1.62 0.95
N ASP A 89 7.62 0.90 0.63
CA ASP A 89 6.38 0.83 1.40
C ASP A 89 6.58 0.26 2.82
N TRP A 90 7.59 -0.58 3.01
CA TRP A 90 8.01 -1.15 4.28
C TRP A 90 8.71 -0.14 5.22
N VAL A 91 9.14 1.02 4.72
CA VAL A 91 9.82 2.06 5.52
C VAL A 91 8.82 2.86 6.35
N ARG A 92 9.12 3.10 7.62
CA ARG A 92 8.27 3.89 8.52
C ARG A 92 8.25 5.35 8.11
N LEU A 93 7.08 5.82 7.71
CA LEU A 93 6.83 7.23 7.44
C LEU A 93 6.36 7.99 8.68
N PRO A 94 6.64 9.30 8.77
CA PRO A 94 6.06 10.18 9.79
C PRO A 94 4.59 10.55 9.48
N TYR A 95 4.03 10.02 8.40
CA TYR A 95 2.70 10.30 7.87
C TYR A 95 1.84 9.03 7.87
N PRO A 96 0.49 9.14 7.96
CA PRO A 96 -0.42 8.00 7.94
C PRO A 96 -0.63 7.48 6.50
N MET A 97 0.45 6.98 5.89
CA MET A 97 0.48 6.52 4.49
C MET A 97 0.95 5.05 4.44
N THR A 98 0.41 4.27 3.51
CA THR A 98 0.73 2.84 3.35
C THR A 98 0.88 2.46 1.86
N HIS A 99 1.41 1.26 1.61
CA HIS A 99 1.52 0.64 0.27
C HIS A 99 2.12 1.59 -0.78
N MET A 100 1.46 1.72 -1.94
CA MET A 100 1.96 2.52 -3.07
C MET A 100 2.24 3.98 -2.68
N GLU A 101 1.39 4.59 -1.85
CA GLU A 101 1.61 5.93 -1.36
C GLU A 101 2.86 6.01 -0.48
N ALA A 102 3.07 5.02 0.39
CA ALA A 102 4.27 4.97 1.22
C ALA A 102 5.55 4.72 0.41
N ALA A 103 5.50 3.86 -0.61
CA ALA A 103 6.62 3.63 -1.52
C ALA A 103 7.02 4.93 -2.24
N TYR A 104 6.04 5.67 -2.76
CA TYR A 104 6.28 6.96 -3.41
C TYR A 104 6.84 7.99 -2.43
N VAL A 105 6.17 8.21 -1.30
CA VAL A 105 6.52 9.27 -0.35
C VAL A 105 7.84 9.01 0.36
N SER A 106 8.19 7.74 0.64
CA SER A 106 9.52 7.42 1.17
C SER A 106 10.64 7.81 0.19
N GLY A 107 10.42 7.63 -1.13
CA GLY A 107 11.32 8.11 -2.17
C GLY A 107 11.45 9.64 -2.18
N VAL A 108 10.32 10.35 -2.08
CA VAL A 108 10.32 11.83 -1.97
C VAL A 108 11.08 12.30 -0.74
N LEU A 109 10.90 11.64 0.41
CA LEU A 109 11.64 11.96 1.64
C LEU A 109 13.14 11.74 1.47
N CYS A 110 13.55 10.65 0.83
CA CYS A 110 14.96 10.41 0.51
C CYS A 110 15.52 11.50 -0.43
N ALA A 111 14.77 11.89 -1.45
CA ALA A 111 15.15 12.97 -2.37
C ALA A 111 15.32 14.30 -1.62
N ASN A 112 14.44 14.62 -0.66
CA ASN A 112 14.56 15.83 0.15
C ASN A 112 15.81 15.84 1.03
N VAL A 113 16.26 14.68 1.54
CA VAL A 113 17.55 14.61 2.24
C VAL A 113 18.69 15.01 1.31
N VAL A 114 18.72 14.49 0.08
CA VAL A 114 19.72 14.84 -0.93
C VAL A 114 19.62 16.30 -1.34
N PHE A 115 18.42 16.83 -1.56
CA PHE A 115 18.20 18.24 -1.90
C PHE A 115 18.72 19.17 -0.83
N ARG A 116 18.45 18.86 0.45
CA ARG A 116 18.96 19.63 1.59
C ARG A 116 20.48 19.65 1.65
N GLU A 117 21.14 18.52 1.38
CA GLU A 117 22.63 18.46 1.31
C GLU A 117 23.20 19.29 0.15
N LEU A 118 22.49 19.37 -0.97
CA LEU A 118 22.88 20.15 -2.15
C LEU A 118 22.43 21.61 -2.11
N GLY A 119 21.72 22.06 -1.07
CA GLY A 119 21.16 23.41 -0.98
C GLY A 119 20.03 23.68 -1.98
N LEU A 120 19.35 22.63 -2.45
CA LEU A 120 18.21 22.69 -3.36
C LEU A 120 16.88 22.80 -2.60
N ARG A 121 15.81 23.20 -3.31
CA ARG A 121 14.45 23.26 -2.76
C ARG A 121 13.89 21.84 -2.56
N GLU A 122 13.42 21.55 -1.35
CA GLU A 122 12.72 20.30 -1.02
C GLU A 122 11.32 20.22 -1.66
N GLU A 123 10.90 19.01 -2.01
CA GLU A 123 9.55 18.70 -2.49
C GLU A 123 8.55 18.67 -1.33
N ARG A 124 7.35 19.20 -1.55
CA ARG A 124 6.33 19.30 -0.51
C ARG A 124 5.53 18.02 -0.41
N ILE A 125 5.43 17.47 0.80
CA ILE A 125 4.56 16.32 1.07
C ILE A 125 3.22 16.82 1.60
N SER A 126 2.15 16.49 0.87
CA SER A 126 0.77 16.79 1.27
C SER A 126 0.18 15.58 2.00
N THR A 127 -0.34 15.80 3.21
CA THR A 127 -0.89 14.75 4.07
C THR A 127 -2.04 15.28 4.92
N VAL A 128 -2.88 14.39 5.41
CA VAL A 128 -3.84 14.69 6.48
C VAL A 128 -3.14 14.90 7.82
N ALA A 129 -3.83 15.56 8.76
CA ALA A 129 -3.33 15.72 10.12
C ALA A 129 -3.24 14.33 10.80
N PRO A 130 -2.09 13.96 11.41
CA PRO A 130 -1.92 12.65 12.03
C PRO A 130 -2.75 12.48 13.32
N ARG A 131 -3.45 13.52 13.76
CA ARG A 131 -4.30 13.52 14.95
C ARG A 131 -5.57 14.30 14.68
N GLY A 132 -6.67 13.81 15.24
CA GLY A 132 -7.97 14.47 15.17
C GLY A 132 -8.02 15.77 15.99
N LEU A 133 -9.04 16.58 15.70
CA LEU A 133 -9.25 17.90 16.29
C LEU A 133 -9.28 17.92 17.84
N LEU A 134 -9.75 16.81 18.44
CA LEU A 134 -9.90 16.66 19.89
C LEU A 134 -8.68 16.02 20.57
N SER A 135 -7.59 15.77 19.85
CA SER A 135 -6.41 15.16 20.46
C SER A 135 -5.83 16.09 21.54
N PRO A 136 -5.49 15.58 22.73
CA PRO A 136 -4.86 16.38 23.76
C PRO A 136 -3.54 16.97 23.22
N LYS A 137 -3.39 18.30 23.34
CA LYS A 137 -2.16 19.00 22.98
C LYS A 137 -1.04 18.50 23.89
N ARG A 138 0.00 17.85 23.34
CA ARG A 138 1.25 17.68 24.09
C ARG A 138 2.01 19.00 24.07
N ALA A 139 2.62 19.36 25.19
CA ALA A 139 3.57 20.47 25.27
C ALA A 139 4.65 20.29 24.18
N ASN A 140 4.93 21.37 23.46
CA ASN A 140 5.79 21.45 22.28
C ASN A 140 7.00 20.49 22.30
N ALA A 141 6.92 19.41 21.52
CA ALA A 141 8.11 18.85 20.88
C ALA A 141 8.18 19.52 19.50
N ALA A 142 9.32 20.13 19.18
CA ALA A 142 9.53 20.94 17.99
C ALA A 142 8.92 20.28 16.73
N ARG A 143 7.97 20.97 16.10
CA ARG A 143 7.43 20.56 14.80
C ARG A 143 8.54 20.72 13.76
N PRO A 144 8.90 19.69 12.96
CA PRO A 144 9.53 19.97 11.68
C PRO A 144 8.56 20.86 10.89
N ALA A 145 9.08 21.94 10.33
CA ALA A 145 8.28 23.01 9.75
C ALA A 145 7.38 22.46 8.63
N LEU A 146 6.08 22.36 8.88
CA LEU A 146 5.11 22.35 7.80
C LEU A 146 5.10 23.78 7.23
N GLN A 147 5.81 24.00 6.12
CA GLN A 147 5.62 25.24 5.36
C GLN A 147 4.23 25.19 4.74
N MET A 148 3.30 25.94 5.35
CA MET A 148 2.06 26.36 4.71
C MET A 148 2.17 27.86 4.42
N ARG A 149 2.09 28.16 3.12
CA ARG A 149 2.15 29.46 2.41
C ARG A 149 3.55 29.91 2.02
#